data_AF-A0A2E2KXH4-F1
#
_entry.id   AF-A0A2E2KXH4-F1
#
_cell.length_a   1.000
_cell.length_b   1.000
_cell.length_c   1.000
_cell.angle_alpha   90.00
_cell.angle_beta   90.00
_cell.angle_gamma   90.00
#
_symmetry.space_group_name_H-M   'P 1'
#
loop_
_entity.id
_entity.type
_entity.pdbx_description
1 polymer ?
#
loop_
_entity_poly.entity_id
_entity_poly.type
_entity_poly.pdbx_seq_one_letter_code
_entity_poly.pdbx_strand_id
1 'polypeptide(L)'
;MGYRAVRIPLSCDLSRDLSCDLACDLATVRLWADHMRAHVDDVSASLRNEGVEHEIWFLYPGPPLCAIGVMKGDDAVAAAAVAARSTLSVDQVHRDFKAHWITSGIVGVAFAPDAPDPFPGCELLFEARPRQP
;
A
#
# COMPACT_ATOMS: atom_id res chain seq x y z
N MET A 1 -1.23 -11.05 -17.25
CA MET A 1 -0.66 -10.57 -15.97
C MET A 1 -1.64 -10.78 -14.83
N GLY A 2 -1.15 -11.08 -13.63
CA GLY A 2 -1.96 -11.32 -12.43
C GLY A 2 -1.71 -10.27 -11.35
N TYR A 3 -2.51 -10.31 -10.29
CA TYR A 3 -2.27 -9.49 -9.12
C TYR A 3 -1.01 -9.93 -8.37
N ARG A 4 -0.30 -8.95 -7.82
CA ARG A 4 0.74 -9.14 -6.82
C ARG A 4 0.26 -8.54 -5.51
N ALA A 5 0.28 -9.34 -4.44
CA ALA A 5 -0.01 -8.86 -3.10
C ALA A 5 1.20 -9.03 -2.19
N VAL A 6 1.46 -8.04 -1.34
CA VAL A 6 2.53 -8.06 -0.35
C VAL A 6 2.00 -7.61 1.00
N ARG A 7 2.41 -8.30 2.06
CA ARG A 7 2.22 -7.86 3.44
C ARG A 7 3.46 -7.11 3.89
N ILE A 8 3.25 -5.91 4.42
CA ILE A 8 4.28 -4.94 4.79
C ILE A 8 4.14 -4.66 6.29
N PRO A 9 5.10 -5.07 7.13
CA PRO A 9 5.11 -4.68 8.53
C PRO A 9 5.41 -3.18 8.67
N LEU A 10 4.64 -2.52 9.52
CA LEU A 10 4.72 -1.08 9.81
C LEU A 10 5.15 -0.79 11.25
N SER A 11 5.02 -1.78 12.13
CA SER A 11 5.54 -1.73 13.49
C SER A 11 6.28 -3.02 13.79
N CYS A 12 7.19 -2.99 14.75
CA CYS A 12 7.80 -4.19 15.25
C CYS A 12 6.89 -4.90 16.24
N ASP A 13 6.99 -6.23 16.27
CA ASP A 13 6.43 -7.01 17.36
C ASP A 13 7.26 -6.75 18.62
N LEU A 14 6.77 -5.86 19.48
CA LEU A 14 7.43 -5.48 20.73
C LEU A 14 7.61 -6.67 21.69
N SER A 15 6.94 -7.80 21.44
CA SER A 15 7.20 -9.05 22.18
C SER A 15 8.49 -9.77 21.74
N ARG A 16 9.10 -9.34 20.64
CA ARG A 16 10.25 -10.00 20.00
C ARG A 16 11.44 -9.09 19.73
N ASP A 17 11.25 -7.78 19.54
CA ASP A 17 12.35 -6.87 19.20
C ASP A 17 12.18 -5.46 19.82
N LEU A 18 13.05 -5.13 20.78
CA LEU A 18 13.09 -3.85 21.50
C LEU A 18 13.95 -2.78 20.80
N SER A 19 14.58 -3.11 19.67
CA SER A 19 15.54 -2.22 18.97
C SER A 19 14.92 -1.38 17.84
N CYS A 20 13.60 -1.41 17.71
CA CYS A 20 12.91 -0.89 16.54
C CYS A 20 12.50 0.58 16.70
N ASP A 21 13.39 1.47 16.27
CA ASP A 21 13.17 2.93 16.30
C ASP A 21 12.22 3.45 15.20
N LEU A 22 11.77 2.59 14.27
CA LEU A 22 10.79 2.90 13.23
C LEU A 22 9.48 2.15 13.48
N ALA A 23 8.61 2.73 14.32
CA ALA A 23 7.24 2.29 14.45
C ALA A 23 6.30 3.31 13.81
N CYS A 24 5.58 2.90 12.77
CA CYS A 24 4.39 3.60 12.31
C CYS A 24 3.18 3.12 13.12
N ASP A 25 2.40 4.07 13.60
CA ASP A 25 1.23 3.80 14.41
C ASP A 25 -0.04 3.74 13.55
N LEU A 26 -1.12 3.26 14.16
CA LEU A 26 -2.41 3.15 13.49
C LEU A 26 -2.90 4.52 12.98
N ALA A 27 -2.69 5.59 13.74
CA ALA A 27 -3.13 6.94 13.36
C ALA A 27 -2.47 7.41 12.05
N THR A 28 -1.17 7.17 11.90
CA THR A 28 -0.41 7.48 10.68
C THR A 28 -0.95 6.72 9.48
N VAL A 29 -1.25 5.42 9.62
CA VAL A 29 -1.87 4.62 8.54
C VAL A 29 -3.24 5.19 8.15
N ARG A 30 -4.05 5.59 9.12
CA ARG A 30 -5.37 6.17 8.85
C ARG A 30 -5.27 7.51 8.12
N LEU A 31 -4.41 8.41 8.59
CA LEU A 31 -4.18 9.71 7.95
C LEU A 31 -3.75 9.55 6.50
N TRP A 32 -2.82 8.61 6.24
CA TRP A 32 -2.41 8.28 4.88
C TRP A 32 -3.58 7.76 4.04
N ALA A 33 -4.32 6.76 4.53
CA ALA A 33 -5.45 6.18 3.80
C ALA A 33 -6.56 7.20 3.52
N ASP A 34 -6.87 8.06 4.49
CA ASP A 34 -7.84 9.16 4.35
C ASP A 34 -7.40 10.13 3.26
N HIS A 35 -6.12 10.48 3.21
CA HIS A 35 -5.56 11.35 2.17
C HIS A 35 -5.70 10.71 0.78
N MET A 36 -5.34 9.43 0.63
CA MET A 36 -5.45 8.71 -0.66
C MET A 36 -6.92 8.65 -1.14
N ARG A 37 -7.87 8.40 -0.22
CA ARG A 37 -9.31 8.39 -0.55
C ARG A 37 -9.83 9.77 -0.95
N ALA A 38 -9.43 10.81 -0.22
CA ALA A 38 -9.86 12.18 -0.50
C ALA A 38 -9.35 12.70 -1.86
N HIS A 39 -8.24 12.15 -2.36
CA HIS A 39 -7.60 12.54 -3.61
C HIS A 39 -7.60 11.40 -4.65
N VAL A 40 -8.66 10.59 -4.68
CA VAL A 40 -8.73 9.40 -5.56
C VAL A 40 -8.53 9.72 -7.05
N ASP A 41 -8.85 10.94 -7.48
CA ASP A 41 -8.64 11.40 -8.87
C ASP A 41 -7.14 11.54 -9.18
N ASP A 42 -6.36 12.10 -8.25
CA ASP A 42 -4.90 12.20 -8.36
C ASP A 42 -4.26 10.81 -8.25
N VAL A 43 -4.76 9.95 -7.36
CA VAL A 43 -4.33 8.53 -7.28
C VAL A 43 -4.57 7.85 -8.62
N SER A 44 -5.76 8.00 -9.20
CA SER A 44 -6.10 7.43 -10.50
C SER A 44 -5.20 7.94 -11.64
N ALA A 45 -4.83 9.22 -11.60
CA ALA A 45 -3.91 9.81 -12.55
C ALA A 45 -2.48 9.26 -12.38
N SER A 46 -2.03 9.10 -11.14
CA SER A 46 -0.74 8.46 -10.83
C SER A 46 -0.67 7.02 -11.34
N LEU A 47 -1.66 6.19 -11.01
CA LEU A 47 -1.74 4.80 -11.48
C LEU A 47 -1.68 4.69 -13.01
N ARG A 48 -2.33 5.61 -13.73
CA ARG A 48 -2.27 5.68 -15.19
C ARG A 48 -0.85 5.94 -15.68
N ASN A 49 -0.14 6.89 -15.08
CA ASN A 49 1.23 7.22 -15.44
C ASN A 49 2.18 6.05 -15.17
N GLU A 50 1.93 5.31 -14.09
CA GLU A 50 2.73 4.16 -13.66
C GLU A 50 2.43 2.86 -14.44
N GLY A 51 1.39 2.83 -15.26
CA GLY A 51 0.94 1.59 -15.93
C GLY A 51 0.34 0.56 -14.96
N VAL A 52 -0.18 1.03 -13.82
CA VAL A 52 -0.86 0.19 -12.83
C VAL A 52 -2.35 0.19 -13.12
N GLU A 53 -2.92 -0.97 -13.37
CA GLU A 53 -4.35 -1.13 -13.71
C GLU A 53 -5.27 -1.12 -12.49
N HIS A 54 -4.74 -1.53 -11.33
CA HIS A 54 -5.53 -1.66 -10.12
C HIS A 54 -4.63 -1.65 -8.89
N GLU A 55 -4.96 -0.83 -7.91
CA GLU A 55 -4.31 -0.81 -6.60
C GLU A 55 -5.35 -0.94 -5.47
N ILE A 56 -5.06 -1.80 -4.50
CA ILE A 56 -5.90 -2.04 -3.33
C ILE A 56 -5.01 -2.10 -2.09
N TRP A 57 -5.45 -1.44 -1.02
CA TRP A 57 -4.72 -1.43 0.25
C TRP A 57 -5.61 -1.89 1.39
N PHE A 58 -5.10 -2.82 2.18
CA PHE A 58 -5.75 -3.30 3.40
C PHE A 58 -4.89 -3.04 4.63
N LEU A 59 -5.53 -2.93 5.79
CA LEU A 59 -4.91 -2.85 7.10
C LEU A 59 -5.13 -4.14 7.87
N TYR A 60 -4.05 -4.72 8.38
CA TYR A 60 -4.10 -5.72 9.43
C TYR A 60 -3.74 -5.06 10.77
N PRO A 61 -4.71 -4.88 11.71
CA PRO A 61 -4.51 -4.14 12.95
C PRO A 61 -3.84 -4.95 14.07
N GLY A 62 -3.44 -6.21 13.82
CA GLY A 62 -2.79 -7.05 14.83
C GLY A 62 -1.34 -6.64 15.11
N PRO A 63 -0.67 -7.25 16.11
CA PRO A 63 0.78 -7.13 16.30
C PRO A 63 1.53 -8.15 15.41
N PRO A 64 2.47 -7.74 14.54
CA PRO A 64 2.80 -6.34 14.20
C PRO A 64 1.74 -5.71 13.29
N LEU A 65 1.52 -4.40 13.44
CA LEU A 65 0.69 -3.61 12.53
C LEU A 65 1.22 -3.81 11.11
N CYS A 66 0.35 -4.19 10.17
CA CYS A 66 0.74 -4.40 8.79
C CYS A 66 -0.22 -3.70 7.82
N ALA A 67 0.30 -3.25 6.69
CA ALA A 67 -0.49 -2.98 5.50
C ALA A 67 -0.35 -4.14 4.51
N ILE A 68 -1.40 -4.41 3.73
CA ILE A 68 -1.34 -5.34 2.60
C ILE A 68 -1.62 -4.53 1.34
N GLY A 69 -0.60 -4.39 0.50
CA GLY A 69 -0.69 -3.74 -0.80
C GLY A 69 -0.93 -4.78 -1.89
N VAL A 70 -1.96 -4.57 -2.69
CA VAL A 70 -2.31 -5.39 -3.86
C VAL A 70 -2.23 -4.53 -5.10
N MET A 71 -1.51 -5.00 -6.10
CA MET A 71 -1.29 -4.27 -7.34
C MET A 71 -1.48 -5.19 -8.54
N LYS A 72 -2.15 -4.70 -9.57
CA LYS A 72 -2.19 -5.30 -10.91
C LYS A 72 -1.50 -4.34 -11.87
N GLY A 73 -0.43 -4.80 -12.51
CA GLY A 73 0.32 -4.02 -13.49
C GLY A 73 1.38 -4.88 -14.15
N ASP A 74 1.97 -4.34 -15.22
CA ASP A 74 2.87 -5.09 -16.09
C ASP A 74 4.31 -5.13 -15.58
N ASP A 75 4.77 -4.04 -14.95
CA ASP A 75 6.14 -3.92 -14.44
C ASP A 75 6.19 -3.03 -13.18
N ALA A 76 6.30 -3.68 -12.01
CA ALA A 76 6.40 -3.00 -10.73
C ALA A 76 7.69 -2.16 -10.58
N VAL A 77 8.77 -2.51 -11.29
CA VAL A 77 10.03 -1.74 -11.25
C VAL A 77 9.87 -0.47 -12.08
N ALA A 78 9.26 -0.57 -13.26
CA ALA A 78 8.94 0.60 -14.09
C ALA A 78 7.96 1.54 -13.38
N ALA A 79 6.91 1.00 -12.76
CA ALA A 79 5.95 1.78 -11.95
C ALA A 79 6.66 2.58 -10.85
N ALA A 80 7.54 1.93 -10.07
CA ALA A 80 8.31 2.59 -9.02
C ALA A 80 9.22 3.71 -9.56
N ALA A 81 9.80 3.54 -10.75
CA ALA A 81 10.66 4.53 -11.38
C ALA A 81 9.89 5.76 -11.90
N VAL A 82 8.61 5.59 -12.27
CA VAL A 82 7.69 6.68 -12.64
C VAL A 82 7.22 7.40 -11.37
N ALA A 83 6.76 6.65 -10.37
CA ALA A 83 6.33 7.17 -9.07
C ALA A 83 7.39 8.07 -8.42
N ALA A 84 8.66 7.68 -8.51
CA ALA A 84 9.79 8.42 -7.96
C ALA A 84 10.02 9.81 -8.59
N ARG A 85 9.51 10.03 -9.82
CA ARG A 85 9.68 11.29 -10.56
C ARG A 85 8.41 12.15 -10.58
N SER A 86 7.31 11.63 -10.06
CA SER A 86 6.03 12.33 -10.09
C SER A 86 5.98 13.51 -9.12
N THR A 87 5.38 14.59 -9.57
CA THR A 87 5.13 15.82 -8.81
C THR A 87 3.71 15.89 -8.24
N LEU A 88 2.91 14.82 -8.37
CA LEU A 88 1.59 14.75 -7.74
C LEU A 88 1.74 14.69 -6.22
N SER A 89 0.85 15.37 -5.50
CA SER A 89 0.83 15.40 -4.03
C SER A 89 0.66 14.00 -3.43
N VAL A 90 -0.21 13.19 -4.03
CA VAL A 90 -0.47 11.81 -3.60
C VAL A 90 0.78 10.93 -3.65
N ASP A 91 1.65 11.15 -4.63
CA ASP A 91 2.88 10.37 -4.76
C ASP A 91 3.90 10.78 -3.71
N GLN A 92 3.95 12.06 -3.34
CA GLN A 92 4.76 12.50 -2.21
C GLN A 92 4.27 11.90 -0.90
N VAL A 93 2.97 12.00 -0.61
CA VAL A 93 2.36 11.44 0.61
C VAL A 93 2.55 9.92 0.68
N HIS A 94 2.43 9.23 -0.46
CA HIS A 94 2.66 7.79 -0.53
C HIS A 94 4.14 7.41 -0.36
N ARG A 95 5.09 8.23 -0.84
CA ARG A 95 6.53 8.07 -0.55
C ARG A 95 6.84 8.29 0.93
N ASP A 96 6.26 9.30 1.55
CA ASP A 96 6.43 9.57 2.98
C ASP A 96 5.91 8.39 3.81
N PHE A 97 4.74 7.84 3.44
CA PHE A 97 4.22 6.62 4.06
C PHE A 97 5.15 5.42 3.89
N LYS A 98 5.73 5.23 2.69
CA LYS A 98 6.70 4.16 2.40
C LYS A 98 7.97 4.23 3.25
N ALA A 99 8.36 5.41 3.73
CA ALA A 99 9.52 5.56 4.62
C ALA A 99 9.34 4.83 5.96
N HIS A 100 8.11 4.52 6.36
CA HIS A 100 7.80 3.75 7.56
C HIS A 100 7.86 2.23 7.38
N TRP A 101 8.06 1.73 6.16
CA TRP A 101 7.99 0.30 5.90
C TRP A 101 9.21 -0.42 6.45
N ILE A 102 8.96 -1.52 7.17
CA ILE A 102 10.02 -2.45 7.57
C ILE A 102 10.29 -3.37 6.38
N THR A 103 11.16 -2.90 5.48
CA THR A 103 11.41 -3.53 4.17
C THR A 103 11.93 -4.97 4.27
N SER A 104 12.69 -5.29 5.33
CA SER A 104 13.20 -6.64 5.60
C SER A 104 12.10 -7.66 5.93
N GLY A 105 10.92 -7.19 6.35
CA GLY A 105 9.77 -8.04 6.71
C GLY A 105 8.72 -8.16 5.63
N ILE A 106 8.92 -7.57 4.45
CA ILE A 106 7.96 -7.62 3.35
C ILE A 106 7.91 -9.03 2.77
N VAL A 107 6.72 -9.62 2.72
CA VAL A 107 6.50 -10.96 2.17
C VAL A 107 5.37 -10.94 1.15
N GLY A 108 5.50 -11.76 0.09
CA GLY A 108 4.40 -12.00 -0.83
C GLY A 108 3.28 -12.78 -0.16
N VAL A 109 2.03 -12.42 -0.47
CA VAL A 109 0.84 -13.13 0.02
C VAL A 109 -0.06 -13.51 -1.16
N ALA A 110 -0.85 -14.56 -0.98
CA ALA A 110 -1.84 -14.96 -1.98
C ALA A 110 -2.98 -13.93 -2.01
N PHE A 111 -3.46 -13.62 -3.21
CA PHE A 111 -4.63 -12.77 -3.41
C PHE A 111 -5.53 -13.40 -4.48
N ALA A 112 -6.80 -13.57 -4.12
CA ALA A 112 -7.84 -14.04 -5.01
C ALA A 112 -8.86 -12.89 -5.19
N PRO A 113 -8.94 -12.26 -6.38
CA PRO A 113 -9.79 -11.08 -6.59
C PRO A 113 -11.28 -11.37 -6.43
N ASP A 114 -11.70 -12.61 -6.68
CA ASP A 114 -13.10 -13.04 -6.59
C ASP A 114 -13.47 -13.62 -5.21
N ALA A 115 -12.52 -13.64 -4.26
CA ALA A 115 -12.80 -14.08 -2.90
C ALA A 115 -13.62 -13.01 -2.15
N PRO A 116 -14.65 -13.38 -1.39
CA PRO A 116 -15.50 -12.42 -0.67
C PRO A 116 -14.76 -11.69 0.46
N ASP A 117 -13.74 -12.33 1.03
CA ASP A 117 -12.85 -11.78 2.03
C ASP A 117 -11.42 -12.26 1.72
N PRO A 118 -10.68 -11.54 0.85
CA PRO A 118 -9.36 -11.99 0.39
C PRO A 118 -8.31 -11.95 1.51
N PHE A 119 -8.56 -11.19 2.58
CA PHE A 119 -7.67 -11.08 3.74
C PHE A 119 -8.48 -11.03 5.05
N PRO A 120 -8.85 -12.20 5.61
CA PRO A 120 -9.66 -12.25 6.82
C PRO A 120 -9.11 -11.44 7.99
N GLY A 121 -9.98 -10.63 8.59
CA GLY A 121 -9.62 -9.75 9.70
C GLY A 121 -8.85 -8.48 9.29
N CYS A 122 -8.65 -8.25 7.98
CA CYS A 122 -8.12 -7.00 7.47
C CYS A 122 -9.24 -6.05 7.06
N GLU A 123 -8.98 -4.75 7.19
CA GLU A 123 -9.89 -3.70 6.75
C GLU A 123 -9.43 -3.13 5.41
N LEU A 124 -10.34 -2.89 4.47
CA LEU A 124 -10.04 -2.15 3.25
C LEU A 124 -9.78 -0.67 3.58
N LEU A 125 -8.57 -0.19 3.28
CA LEU A 125 -8.19 1.21 3.42
C LEU A 125 -8.66 2.02 2.20
N PHE A 126 -8.29 1.59 1.00
CA PHE A 126 -8.80 2.14 -0.25
C PHE A 126 -8.59 1.18 -1.43
N GLU A 127 -9.35 1.42 -2.51
CA GLU A 127 -9.24 0.76 -3.81
C GLU A 127 -9.24 1.86 -4.89
N ALA A 128 -8.33 1.78 -5.84
CA ALA A 128 -8.21 2.75 -6.93
C ALA A 128 -7.86 2.10 -8.26
N ARG A 129 -8.43 2.62 -9.35
CA ARG A 129 -8.17 2.19 -10.73
C ARG A 129 -7.94 3.41 -11.60
N PRO A 130 -7.12 3.34 -12.66
CA PRO A 130 -7.03 4.41 -13.63
C PRO A 130 -8.43 4.67 -14.20
N ARG A 131 -8.96 5.88 -14.00
CA ARG A 131 -10.17 6.28 -14.71
C ARG A 131 -9.87 6.36 -16.20
N GLN A 132 -10.76 5.85 -17.04
CA GLN A 132 -10.71 6.16 -18.46
C GLN A 132 -11.02 7.65 -18.67
N PRO A 133 -10.39 8.31 -19.65
CA PRO A 133 -10.68 9.70 -19.98
C PRO A 133 -12.15 9.90 -20.41
#